data_AF-A0A7S1KJG8-F1
#
_entry.id   AF-A0A7S1KJG8-F1
#
_cell.length_a   1.000
_cell.length_b   1.000
_cell.length_c   1.000
_cell.angle_alpha   90.00
_cell.angle_beta   90.00
_cell.angle_gamma   90.00
#
_symmetry.space_group_name_H-M   'P 1'
#
loop_
_entity.id
_entity.type
_entity.pdbx_description
1 polymer ?
#
loop_
_entity_poly.entity_id
_entity_poly.type
_entity_poly.pdbx_seq_one_letter_code
_entity_poly.pdbx_strand_id
1 'polypeptide(L)'
;QGELRDYRNKELVVYSGEWRDGERHGQGKASAPFARSPVWFEGEWRENLIHKGTLFPEGVWFSVTRPGETPTWPIKAIQWQEGQQIADMDVGGKTRLWQGLKGRGTAED
;
A
#
# COMPACT_ATOMS: atom_id res chain seq x y z
N GLN A 1 6.96 6.79 -16.23
CA GLN A 1 6.76 6.78 -14.76
C GLN A 1 6.22 8.15 -14.31
N GLY A 2 5.45 8.20 -13.23
CA GLY A 2 4.84 9.41 -12.66
C GLY A 2 4.31 9.18 -11.24
N GLU A 3 3.88 10.25 -10.58
CA GLU A 3 3.42 10.23 -9.19
C GLU A 3 2.00 10.77 -9.05
N LEU A 4 1.21 10.14 -8.16
CA LEU A 4 -0.01 10.69 -7.61
C LEU A 4 0.27 11.19 -6.19
N ARG A 5 -0.17 12.40 -5.89
CA ARG A 5 -0.01 13.04 -4.57
C ARG A 5 -1.38 13.25 -3.92
N ASP A 6 -1.43 13.21 -2.59
CA ASP A 6 -2.67 13.48 -1.84
C ASP A 6 -3.15 14.92 -2.11
N TYR A 7 -4.46 15.09 -2.31
CA TYR A 7 -5.02 16.39 -2.66
C TYR A 7 -5.01 17.39 -1.50
N ARG A 8 -5.02 16.91 -0.23
CA ARG A 8 -4.98 17.73 0.98
C ARG A 8 -3.56 18.07 1.38
N ASN A 9 -2.61 17.17 1.12
CA ASN A 9 -1.19 17.42 1.31
C ASN A 9 -0.38 16.94 0.09
N LYS A 10 -0.01 17.88 -0.78
CA LYS A 10 0.75 17.62 -2.01
C LYS A 10 2.17 17.10 -1.76
N GLU A 11 2.68 17.19 -0.54
CA GLU A 11 3.97 16.61 -0.17
C GLU A 11 3.87 15.07 -0.01
N LEU A 12 2.66 14.54 0.22
CA LEU A 12 2.44 13.09 0.37
C LEU A 12 2.22 12.43 -0.98
N VAL A 13 3.15 11.58 -1.39
CA VAL A 13 3.00 10.68 -2.54
C VAL A 13 2.12 9.50 -2.14
N VAL A 14 1.01 9.29 -2.85
CA VAL A 14 0.10 8.15 -2.63
C VAL A 14 0.35 7.02 -3.62
N TYR A 15 0.92 7.34 -4.79
CA TYR A 15 1.35 6.36 -5.77
C TYR A 15 2.57 6.88 -6.54
N SER A 16 3.51 6.00 -6.83
CA SER A 16 4.62 6.26 -7.75
C SER A 16 4.81 5.03 -8.65
N GLY A 17 4.79 5.21 -9.97
CA GLY A 17 4.83 4.07 -10.87
C GLY A 17 4.56 4.40 -12.31
N GLU A 18 4.25 3.38 -13.09
CA GLU A 18 3.87 3.53 -14.49
C GLU A 18 2.38 3.92 -14.63
N TRP A 19 2.08 4.58 -15.73
CA TRP A 19 0.75 5.09 -16.04
C TRP A 19 0.43 4.78 -17.48
N ARG A 20 -0.84 4.48 -17.76
CA ARG A 20 -1.38 4.30 -19.11
C ARG A 20 -2.78 4.90 -19.13
N ASP A 21 -3.05 5.78 -20.09
CA ASP A 21 -4.38 6.40 -20.27
C ASP A 21 -4.96 7.08 -19.03
N GLY A 22 -4.09 7.65 -18.18
CA GLY A 22 -4.47 8.30 -16.92
C GLY A 22 -4.69 7.34 -15.75
N GLU A 23 -4.47 6.04 -15.95
CA GLU A 23 -4.63 5.00 -14.95
C GLU A 23 -3.28 4.43 -14.51
N ARG A 24 -3.22 3.97 -13.25
CA ARG A 24 -2.06 3.23 -12.73
C ARG A 24 -1.92 1.94 -13.52
N HIS A 25 -0.72 1.69 -14.02
CA HIS A 25 -0.40 0.53 -14.85
C HIS A 25 1.03 0.06 -14.57
N GLY A 26 1.39 -1.15 -15.00
CA GLY A 26 2.76 -1.64 -14.91
C GLY A 26 3.28 -1.70 -13.47
N GLN A 27 4.56 -1.45 -13.25
CA GLN A 27 5.15 -1.48 -11.91
C GLN A 27 4.88 -0.18 -11.15
N GLY A 28 4.52 -0.30 -9.86
CA GLY A 28 4.33 0.85 -9.00
C GLY A 28 4.21 0.53 -7.51
N LYS A 29 4.41 1.58 -6.70
CA LYS A 29 4.30 1.59 -5.24
C LYS A 29 3.13 2.45 -4.83
N ALA A 30 2.30 1.94 -3.91
CA ALA A 30 1.25 2.72 -3.27
C ALA A 30 1.55 2.94 -1.79
N SER A 31 1.29 4.15 -1.34
CA SER A 31 1.55 4.63 0.01
C SER A 31 0.27 5.15 0.65
N ALA A 32 0.15 4.98 1.97
CA ALA A 32 -1.03 5.44 2.69
C ALA A 32 -0.93 6.95 2.93
N PRO A 33 -1.96 7.77 2.62
CA PRO A 33 -1.93 9.22 2.86
C PRO A 33 -2.13 9.54 4.34
N PHE A 34 -1.08 9.36 5.15
CA PHE A 34 -1.01 9.76 6.56
C PHE A 34 0.38 10.31 6.86
N ALA A 35 0.55 11.03 7.98
CA ALA A 35 1.66 11.95 8.27
C ALA A 35 3.11 11.39 8.17
N ARG A 36 3.32 10.09 7.90
CA ARG A 36 4.64 9.44 7.74
C ARG A 36 4.64 8.30 6.69
N SER A 37 3.58 8.17 5.89
CA SER A 37 3.33 7.22 4.79
C SER A 37 4.25 6.01 4.65
N PRO A 38 3.88 4.81 5.16
CA PRO A 38 4.51 3.57 4.72
C PRO A 38 4.03 3.18 3.32
N VAL A 39 4.93 2.57 2.54
CA VAL A 39 4.55 1.83 1.34
C VAL A 39 3.76 0.61 1.80
N TRP A 40 2.49 0.56 1.44
CA TRP A 40 1.62 -0.56 1.80
C TRP A 40 1.56 -1.61 0.70
N PHE A 41 1.89 -1.23 -0.54
CA PHE A 41 1.96 -2.17 -1.66
C PHE A 41 3.04 -1.77 -2.67
N GLU A 42 3.75 -2.78 -3.18
CA GLU A 42 4.66 -2.66 -4.33
C GLU A 42 4.42 -3.84 -5.28
N GLY A 43 4.18 -3.54 -6.56
CA GLY A 43 4.00 -4.57 -7.57
C GLY A 43 3.34 -4.08 -8.85
N GLU A 44 2.69 -4.99 -9.54
CA GLU A 44 2.04 -4.78 -10.83
C GLU A 44 0.60 -4.24 -10.67
N TRP A 45 0.31 -3.22 -11.46
CA TRP A 45 -0.98 -2.53 -11.56
C TRP A 45 -1.57 -2.69 -12.96
N ARG A 46 -2.88 -2.84 -13.05
CA ARG A 46 -3.65 -2.88 -14.30
C ARG A 46 -4.97 -2.15 -14.07
N GLU A 47 -5.29 -1.17 -14.92
CA GLU A 47 -6.59 -0.46 -14.87
C GLU A 47 -6.91 0.06 -13.46
N ASN A 48 -5.92 0.71 -12.83
CA ASN A 48 -6.00 1.19 -11.44
C ASN A 48 -6.11 0.11 -10.34
N LEU A 49 -6.12 -1.17 -10.68
CA LEU A 49 -6.19 -2.29 -9.74
C LEU A 49 -4.83 -2.96 -9.55
N ILE A 50 -4.62 -3.49 -8.35
CA ILE A 50 -3.47 -4.33 -8.04
C ILE A 50 -3.66 -5.70 -8.69
N HIS A 51 -2.66 -6.14 -9.46
CA HIS A 51 -2.65 -7.46 -10.08
C HIS A 51 -1.78 -8.46 -9.29
N LYS A 52 -0.56 -8.10 -8.91
CA LYS A 52 0.31 -8.94 -8.05
C LYS A 52 1.46 -8.16 -7.45
N GLY A 53 1.91 -8.54 -6.27
CA GLY A 53 3.05 -7.91 -5.63
C GLY A 53 3.17 -8.24 -4.15
N THR A 54 3.72 -7.29 -3.42
CA THR A 54 4.01 -7.43 -2.00
C THR A 54 3.26 -6.37 -1.21
N LEU A 55 2.45 -6.80 -0.25
CA LEU A 55 1.90 -5.93 0.80
C LEU A 55 2.96 -5.73 1.90
N PHE A 56 3.13 -4.48 2.33
CA PHE A 56 4.14 -4.04 3.29
C PHE A 56 5.54 -4.57 2.95
N PRO A 57 6.11 -4.17 1.79
CA PRO A 57 7.44 -4.63 1.38
C PRO A 57 8.53 -4.28 2.40
N GLU A 58 8.37 -3.17 3.12
CA GLU A 58 9.27 -2.73 4.20
C GLU A 58 8.92 -3.34 5.56
N GLY A 59 7.84 -4.13 5.63
CA GLY A 59 7.39 -4.81 6.83
C GLY A 59 6.81 -3.90 7.92
N VAL A 60 6.23 -2.76 7.52
CA VAL A 60 5.67 -1.76 8.45
C VAL A 60 4.25 -1.41 8.06
N TRP A 61 3.28 -1.71 8.94
CA TRP A 61 1.89 -1.27 8.77
C TRP A 61 1.70 0.21 9.11
N PHE A 62 2.28 0.63 10.22
CA PHE A 62 2.17 1.98 10.75
C PHE A 62 3.54 2.45 11.26
N SER A 63 4.06 3.52 10.66
CA SER A 63 5.36 4.08 11.00
C SER A 63 5.24 5.07 12.17
N VAL A 64 5.49 4.57 13.39
CA VAL A 64 6.07 5.38 14.47
C VAL A 64 7.44 4.83 14.75
N THR A 65 8.27 4.74 13.73
CA THR A 65 9.62 4.23 13.88
C THR A 65 10.58 5.37 13.63
N ARG A 66 11.31 5.80 14.66
CA ARG A 66 12.48 6.67 14.44
C ARG A 66 13.59 5.81 13.83
N PRO A 67 14.53 6.40 13.06
CA PRO A 67 15.69 5.67 12.57
C PRO A 67 16.40 4.94 13.72
N GLY A 68 16.55 3.61 13.62
CA GLY A 68 17.18 2.78 14.64
C GLY A 68 16.25 2.19 15.70
N GLU A 69 14.95 2.49 15.69
CA GLU A 69 13.96 1.86 16.56
C GLU A 69 13.27 0.67 15.86
N THR A 70 12.80 -0.30 16.64
CA THR A 70 11.95 -1.40 16.13
C THR A 70 10.54 -0.86 15.87
N PRO A 71 9.91 -1.17 14.72
CA PRO A 71 8.53 -0.77 14.47
C PRO A 71 7.59 -1.29 15.57
N THR A 72 6.63 -0.46 15.99
CA THR A 72 5.63 -0.86 17.01
C THR A 72 4.75 -2.02 16.54
N TRP A 73 4.54 -2.12 15.23
CA TRP A 73 3.72 -3.16 14.60
C TRP A 73 4.43 -3.68 13.34
N PRO A 74 5.46 -4.53 13.50
CA PRO A 74 6.12 -5.12 12.36
C PRO A 74 5.16 -6.09 11.69
N ILE A 75 5.11 -6.04 10.36
CA ILE A 75 4.41 -7.01 9.53
C ILE A 75 5.44 -7.75 8.70
N LYS A 76 5.32 -9.06 8.58
CA LYS A 76 6.11 -9.78 7.58
C LYS A 76 5.55 -9.43 6.20
N ALA A 77 6.39 -9.06 5.24
CA ALA A 77 5.97 -8.83 3.87
C ALA A 77 5.09 -9.98 3.35
N ILE A 78 3.94 -9.64 2.76
CA ILE A 78 2.95 -10.62 2.31
C ILE A 78 2.93 -10.60 0.78
N GLN A 79 3.23 -11.73 0.16
CA GLN A 79 3.01 -11.89 -1.28
C GLN A 79 1.50 -11.99 -1.54
N TRP A 80 1.01 -11.23 -2.51
CA TRP A 80 -0.39 -11.21 -2.88
C TRP A 80 -0.54 -11.15 -4.40
N GLN A 81 -1.56 -11.81 -4.92
CA GLN A 81 -1.99 -11.72 -6.31
C GLN A 81 -3.51 -11.72 -6.41
N GLU A 82 -4.02 -11.17 -7.51
CA GLU A 82 -5.43 -11.14 -7.85
C GLU A 82 -6.09 -12.51 -7.68
N GLY A 83 -7.27 -12.52 -7.06
CA GLY A 83 -8.02 -13.73 -6.70
C GLY A 83 -7.63 -14.36 -5.36
N GLN A 84 -6.55 -13.90 -4.70
CA GLN A 84 -6.27 -14.29 -3.31
C GLN A 84 -7.03 -13.42 -2.33
N GLN A 85 -7.65 -14.04 -1.32
CA GLN A 85 -8.22 -13.31 -0.20
C GLN A 85 -7.12 -12.58 0.58
N ILE A 86 -7.36 -11.32 0.92
CA ILE A 86 -6.50 -10.62 1.88
C ILE A 86 -6.60 -11.31 3.24
N ALA A 87 -5.45 -11.61 3.84
CA ALA A 87 -5.39 -12.30 5.12
C ALA A 87 -6.12 -11.52 6.22
N ASP A 88 -6.98 -12.22 6.98
CA ASP A 88 -7.66 -11.65 8.15
C ASP A 88 -6.70 -11.59 9.35
N MET A 89 -5.84 -10.58 9.34
CA MET A 89 -4.88 -10.33 10.42
C MET A 89 -5.15 -9.01 11.14
N ASP A 90 -4.89 -8.99 12.45
CA ASP A 90 -4.87 -7.75 13.23
C ASP A 90 -3.57 -7.00 12.95
N VAL A 91 -3.70 -5.74 12.52
CA VAL A 91 -2.58 -4.87 12.18
C VAL A 91 -2.45 -3.68 13.13
N GLY A 92 -3.25 -3.62 14.21
CA GLY A 92 -3.22 -2.47 15.13
C GLY A 92 -4.30 -2.50 16.21
N GLY A 93 -4.43 -3.61 16.93
CA GLY A 93 -5.27 -3.82 18.12
C GLY A 93 -6.79 -3.77 17.91
N LYS A 94 -7.26 -3.12 16.84
CA LYS A 94 -8.66 -3.01 16.43
C LYS A 94 -8.85 -2.92 14.90
N THR A 95 -7.77 -2.94 14.13
CA THR A 95 -7.83 -2.77 12.67
C THR A 95 -7.48 -4.09 12.00
N ARG A 96 -8.38 -4.60 11.15
CA ARG A 96 -8.06 -5.75 10.29
C ARG A 96 -7.36 -5.28 9.02
N LEU A 97 -6.44 -6.09 8.51
CA LEU A 97 -5.70 -5.75 7.29
C LEU A 97 -6.63 -5.40 6.13
N TRP A 98 -7.61 -6.26 5.84
CA TRP A 98 -8.59 -6.04 4.77
C TRP A 98 -9.39 -4.74 4.96
N GLN A 99 -9.73 -4.34 6.20
CA GLN A 99 -10.42 -3.08 6.47
C GLN A 99 -9.57 -1.88 6.10
N GLY A 100 -8.26 -1.96 6.39
CA GLY A 100 -7.33 -0.89 6.08
C GLY A 100 -6.98 -0.80 4.60
N LEU A 101 -7.11 -1.90 3.84
CA LEU A 101 -6.87 -1.97 2.40
C LEU A 101 -8.10 -1.69 1.53
N LYS A 102 -9.29 -1.73 2.11
CA LYS A 102 -10.55 -1.41 1.42
C LYS A 102 -10.49 -0.06 0.70
N GLY A 103 -10.91 -0.03 -0.56
CA GLY A 103 -10.94 1.16 -1.41
C GLY A 103 -9.58 1.61 -1.93
N ARG A 104 -8.53 0.79 -1.82
CA ARG A 104 -7.17 1.17 -2.25
C ARG A 104 -6.75 0.58 -3.61
N GLY A 105 -7.71 0.03 -4.35
CA GLY A 105 -7.49 -0.56 -5.67
C GLY A 105 -7.21 -2.06 -5.60
N THR A 106 -7.80 -2.76 -4.63
CA THR A 106 -7.82 -4.22 -4.60
C THR A 106 -9.07 -4.73 -5.32
N ALA A 107 -9.00 -5.90 -5.97
CA ALA A 107 -10.11 -6.49 -6.70
C ALA A 107 -11.27 -7.00 -5.81
N GLU A 108 -11.15 -6.88 -4.49
CA GLU A 108 -12.20 -7.22 -3.51
C GLU A 108 -13.18 -6.04 -3.25
N ASP A 109 -13.01 -4.90 -3.94
CA ASP A 109 -13.87 -3.70 -3.86
C ASP A 109 -15.03 -3.71 -4.86
#